data_AF-A0AAE3SC84-F1
#
_entry.id   AF-A0AAE3SC84-F1
#
_cell.length_a   1.000
_cell.length_b   1.000
_cell.length_c   1.000
_cell.angle_alpha   90.00
_cell.angle_beta   90.00
_cell.angle_gamma   90.00
#
_symmetry.space_group_name_H-M   'P 1'
#
loop_
_entity.id
_entity.type
_entity.pdbx_description
1 polymer ?
#
loop_
_entity_poly.entity_id
_entity_poly.type
_entity_poly.pdbx_seq_one_letter_code
_entity_poly.pdbx_strand_id
1 'polypeptide(L)'
;EGILKMEVVAADPDKSQEFSEALIGYAEEQVDQLTQRVREDQMSGARANFELAQDRRQAALSELVAIQQETETGPVGAEQAALQQRITTLQVELDQEQLNLAGFDGVRRPNEAQLRATENSIATIENQIALLRSQMSSEGSLTTNDARLRVAEENYAFEVVNVQTAQATLSTAEIEANRQVRYLSVSVAPIAPDEPTYPRAFESTLLAFLIFSGIYLMISLTASILREQVSS
;
A
#
# COMPACT_ATOMS: atom_id res chain seq x y z
N GLU A 1 -13.75 -25.77 -7.43
CA GLU A 1 -13.62 -26.41 -8.75
C GLU A 1 -15.01 -26.51 -9.36
N GLY A 2 -15.15 -26.12 -10.63
CA GLY A 2 -16.42 -26.20 -11.35
C GLY A 2 -16.20 -26.99 -12.63
N ILE A 3 -17.08 -27.97 -12.89
CA ILE A 3 -17.07 -28.71 -14.15
C ILE A 3 -18.10 -28.01 -15.05
N LEU A 4 -17.67 -27.58 -16.23
CA LEU A 4 -18.54 -27.03 -17.26
C LEU A 4 -18.78 -28.10 -18.32
N LYS A 5 -20.06 -28.39 -18.62
CA LYS A 5 -20.42 -29.22 -19.77
C LYS A 5 -20.72 -28.30 -20.95
N MET A 6 -19.96 -28.43 -22.03
CA MET A 6 -20.20 -27.74 -23.30
C MET A 6 -20.81 -28.72 -24.29
N GLU A 7 -21.89 -28.30 -24.95
CA GLU A 7 -22.54 -29.06 -26.02
C GLU A 7 -22.65 -28.17 -27.25
N VAL A 8 -22.25 -28.68 -28.41
CA VAL A 8 -22.28 -27.97 -29.70
C VAL A 8 -23.13 -28.77 -30.67
N VAL A 9 -24.12 -28.12 -31.28
CA VAL A 9 -24.99 -28.73 -32.29
C VAL A 9 -24.63 -28.13 -33.65
N ALA A 10 -24.27 -28.98 -34.61
CA ALA A 10 -23.96 -28.60 -35.98
C ALA A 10 -24.66 -29.54 -36.97
N ALA A 11 -24.68 -29.14 -38.25
CA ALA A 11 -25.33 -29.89 -39.32
C ALA A 11 -24.58 -31.17 -39.72
N ASP A 12 -23.29 -31.26 -39.40
CA ASP A 12 -22.39 -32.35 -39.78
C ASP A 12 -21.53 -32.76 -38.57
N PRO A 13 -21.24 -34.07 -38.36
CA PRO A 13 -20.36 -34.54 -37.30
C PRO A 13 -19.00 -33.85 -37.26
N ASP A 14 -18.33 -33.70 -38.41
CA ASP A 14 -17.00 -33.08 -38.49
C ASP A 14 -17.08 -31.59 -38.13
N LYS A 15 -18.16 -30.92 -38.54
CA LYS A 15 -18.41 -29.51 -38.19
C LYS A 15 -18.70 -29.31 -36.71
N SER A 16 -19.38 -30.27 -36.07
CA SER A 16 -19.63 -30.21 -34.62
C SER A 16 -18.33 -30.32 -33.81
N GLN A 17 -17.40 -31.14 -34.28
CA GLN A 17 -16.07 -31.26 -33.69
C GLN A 17 -15.24 -29.98 -33.91
N GLU A 18 -15.15 -29.49 -35.16
CA GLU A 18 -14.40 -28.28 -35.51
C GLU A 18 -14.84 -27.08 -34.67
N PHE A 19 -16.16 -26.87 -34.52
CA PHE A 19 -16.69 -25.79 -33.70
C PHE A 19 -16.40 -26.00 -32.21
N SER A 20 -16.43 -27.23 -31.71
CA SER A 20 -16.09 -27.52 -30.31
C SER A 20 -14.61 -27.22 -30.02
N GLU A 21 -13.71 -27.63 -30.90
CA GLU A 21 -12.27 -27.35 -30.78
C GLU A 21 -12.00 -25.84 -30.84
N ALA A 22 -12.63 -25.13 -31.78
CA ALA A 22 -12.48 -23.67 -31.91
C ALA A 22 -13.01 -22.92 -30.67
N LEU A 23 -14.14 -23.35 -30.10
CA LEU A 23 -14.70 -22.75 -28.89
C LEU A 23 -13.82 -23.00 -27.66
N ILE A 24 -13.23 -24.20 -27.54
CA ILE A 24 -12.27 -24.51 -26.48
C ILE A 24 -11.03 -23.63 -26.61
N GLY A 25 -10.42 -23.56 -27.80
CA GLY A 25 -9.24 -22.73 -28.03
C GLY A 25 -9.50 -21.24 -27.74
N TYR A 26 -10.66 -20.72 -28.17
CA TYR A 26 -11.06 -19.36 -27.83
C TYR A 26 -11.28 -19.15 -26.32
N ALA A 27 -11.87 -20.13 -25.63
CA ALA A 27 -12.05 -20.06 -24.19
C ALA A 27 -10.71 -20.10 -23.44
N GLU A 28 -9.75 -20.92 -23.89
CA GLU A 28 -8.37 -20.94 -23.38
C GLU A 28 -7.70 -19.57 -23.54
N GLU A 29 -7.71 -19.02 -24.74
CA GLU A 29 -7.13 -17.70 -25.02
C GLU A 29 -7.77 -16.60 -24.16
N GLN A 30 -9.10 -16.61 -24.02
CA GLN A 30 -9.80 -15.64 -23.20
C GLN A 30 -9.46 -15.76 -21.71
N VAL A 31 -9.32 -16.98 -21.19
CA VAL A 31 -8.90 -17.21 -19.80
C VAL A 31 -7.46 -16.75 -19.60
N ASP A 32 -6.57 -17.01 -20.55
CA ASP A 32 -5.18 -16.57 -20.51
C ASP A 32 -5.07 -15.04 -20.53
N GLN A 33 -5.78 -14.38 -21.45
CA GLN A 33 -5.82 -12.91 -21.53
C GLN A 33 -6.38 -12.28 -20.25
N LEU A 34 -7.47 -12.81 -19.69
CA LEU A 34 -8.03 -12.33 -18.43
C LEU A 34 -7.04 -12.50 -17.28
N THR A 35 -6.38 -13.66 -17.21
CA THR A 35 -5.38 -13.94 -16.18
C THR A 35 -4.19 -13.00 -16.32
N GLN A 36 -3.70 -12.77 -17.54
CA GLN A 36 -2.60 -11.85 -17.80
C GLN A 36 -2.96 -10.41 -17.38
N ARG A 37 -4.14 -9.91 -17.77
CA ARG A 37 -4.58 -8.56 -17.42
C ARG A 37 -4.65 -8.35 -15.91
N VAL A 38 -5.23 -9.29 -15.17
CA VAL A 38 -5.32 -9.19 -13.71
C VAL A 38 -3.92 -9.17 -13.07
N ARG A 39 -2.98 -10.00 -13.56
CA ARG A 39 -1.59 -9.99 -13.08
C ARG A 39 -0.91 -8.66 -13.35
N GLU A 40 -1.05 -8.12 -14.55
CA GLU A 40 -0.46 -6.83 -14.94
C GLU A 40 -1.03 -5.68 -14.11
N ASP A 41 -2.34 -5.64 -13.91
CA ASP A 41 -3.02 -4.59 -13.12
C ASP A 41 -2.58 -4.64 -11.64
N GLN A 42 -2.56 -5.83 -11.03
CA GLN A 42 -2.12 -6.01 -9.64
C GLN A 42 -0.64 -5.63 -9.46
N MET A 43 0.22 -6.09 -10.37
CA MET A 43 1.65 -5.77 -10.33
C MET A 43 1.92 -4.28 -10.56
N SER A 44 1.22 -3.66 -11.52
CA SER A 44 1.34 -2.23 -11.81
C SER A 44 0.92 -1.39 -10.61
N GLY A 45 -0.23 -1.71 -10.01
CA GLY A 45 -0.73 -1.01 -8.81
C GLY A 45 0.22 -1.14 -7.62
N ALA A 46 0.75 -2.34 -7.36
CA ALA A 46 1.70 -2.56 -6.27
C ALA A 46 3.02 -1.84 -6.49
N ARG A 47 3.54 -1.81 -7.72
CA ARG A 47 4.75 -1.06 -8.09
C ARG A 47 4.56 0.45 -7.92
N ALA A 48 3.46 0.99 -8.44
CA ALA A 48 3.15 2.42 -8.31
C ALA A 48 3.02 2.84 -6.84
N ASN A 49 2.39 2.01 -6.00
CA ASN A 49 2.29 2.26 -4.56
C ASN A 49 3.67 2.25 -3.87
N PHE A 50 4.55 1.33 -4.27
CA PHE A 50 5.91 1.26 -3.73
C PHE A 50 6.75 2.48 -4.14
N GLU A 51 6.71 2.88 -5.41
CA GLU A 51 7.39 4.09 -5.91
C GLU A 51 6.89 5.35 -5.19
N LEU A 52 5.57 5.51 -5.07
CA LEU A 52 4.97 6.62 -4.33
C LEU A 52 5.40 6.65 -2.84
N ALA A 53 5.51 5.50 -2.20
CA ALA A 53 6.00 5.42 -0.82
C ALA A 53 7.48 5.81 -0.72
N GLN A 54 8.31 5.41 -1.70
CA GLN A 54 9.72 5.82 -1.76
C GLN A 54 9.86 7.34 -1.92
N ASP A 55 9.07 7.94 -2.81
CA ASP A 55 9.05 9.39 -3.03
C ASP A 55 8.66 10.15 -1.76
N ARG A 56 7.62 9.70 -1.05
CA ARG A 56 7.20 10.30 0.22
C ARG A 56 8.27 10.18 1.30
N ARG A 57 8.91 9.01 1.43
CA ARG A 57 10.03 8.81 2.35
C ARG A 57 11.22 9.69 2.01
N GLN A 58 11.50 9.90 0.73
CA GLN A 58 12.56 10.81 0.29
C GLN A 58 12.22 12.27 0.59
N ALA A 59 10.97 12.69 0.37
CA ALA A 59 10.49 14.02 0.73
C ALA A 59 10.58 14.27 2.25
N ALA A 60 10.10 13.33 3.07
CA ALA A 60 10.19 13.42 4.53
C ALA A 60 11.65 13.50 5.02
N LEU A 61 12.57 12.73 4.40
CA LEU A 61 13.99 12.83 4.71
C LEU A 61 14.56 14.21 4.36
N SER A 62 14.19 14.77 3.21
CA SER A 62 14.67 16.09 2.81
C SER A 62 14.17 17.20 3.74
N GLU A 63 12.93 17.10 4.22
CA GLU A 63 12.36 18.01 5.20
C GLU A 63 13.05 17.90 6.56
N LEU A 64 13.30 16.67 7.04
CA LEU A 64 14.05 16.44 8.27
C LEU A 64 15.46 17.06 8.20
N VAL A 65 16.17 16.85 7.10
CA VAL A 65 17.51 17.45 6.88
C VAL A 65 17.44 18.97 6.85
N ALA A 66 16.43 19.55 6.20
CA ALA A 66 16.25 21.01 6.17
C ALA A 66 16.02 21.58 7.58
N ILE A 67 15.18 20.93 8.39
CA ILE A 67 14.90 21.36 9.78
C ILE A 67 16.15 21.20 10.66
N GLN A 68 16.93 20.13 10.49
CA GLN A 68 18.21 19.95 11.18
C GLN A 68 19.18 21.09 10.83
N GLN A 69 19.32 21.41 9.54
CA GLN A 69 20.16 22.53 9.09
C GLN A 69 19.69 23.87 9.64
N GLU A 70 18.38 24.17 9.61
CA GLU A 70 17.80 25.38 10.21
C GLU A 70 18.07 25.46 11.72
N THR A 71 18.04 24.33 12.43
CA THR A 71 18.29 24.29 13.88
C THR A 71 19.77 24.49 14.20
N GLU A 72 20.69 23.92 13.42
CA GLU A 72 22.14 24.02 13.63
C GLU A 72 22.74 25.35 13.14
N THR A 73 22.24 25.90 12.01
CA THR A 73 22.81 27.09 11.36
C THR A 73 21.90 28.32 11.36
N GLY A 74 20.68 28.20 11.90
CA GLY A 74 19.73 29.31 11.96
C GLY A 74 20.16 30.46 12.88
N PRO A 75 19.50 31.62 12.76
CA PRO A 75 19.82 32.83 13.55
C PRO A 75 19.79 32.57 15.05
N VAL A 76 18.94 31.64 15.51
CA VAL A 76 18.84 31.20 16.90
C VAL A 76 20.13 30.51 17.38
N GLY A 77 20.72 29.64 16.55
CA GLY A 77 22.00 29.01 16.85
C GLY A 77 23.16 30.02 16.86
N ALA A 78 23.14 30.99 15.95
CA ALA A 78 24.13 32.06 15.90
C ALA A 78 24.04 33.03 17.10
N GLU A 79 22.82 33.41 17.51
CA GLU A 79 22.56 34.24 18.70
C GLU A 79 22.98 33.50 19.98
N GLN A 80 22.67 32.21 20.09
CA GLN A 80 23.15 31.38 21.21
C GLN A 80 24.66 31.22 21.22
N ALA A 81 25.30 31.00 20.06
CA ALA A 81 26.75 30.94 19.97
C ALA A 81 27.39 32.27 20.41
N ALA A 82 26.78 33.41 20.05
CA ALA A 82 27.23 34.72 20.48
C ALA A 82 27.04 34.96 21.99
N LEU A 83 25.90 34.55 22.57
CA LEU A 83 25.65 34.58 24.01
C LEU A 83 26.64 33.67 24.76
N GLN A 84 26.89 32.47 24.26
CA GLN A 84 27.85 31.52 24.82
C GLN A 84 29.29 32.08 24.78
N GLN A 85 29.69 32.71 23.66
CA GLN A 85 31.00 33.35 23.54
C GLN A 85 31.16 34.50 24.55
N ARG A 86 30.11 35.29 24.78
CA ARG A 86 30.09 36.34 25.82
C ARG A 86 30.20 35.75 27.23
N ILE A 87 29.46 34.68 27.52
CA ILE A 87 29.55 33.98 28.81
C ILE A 87 30.97 33.45 29.02
N THR A 88 31.57 32.80 28.03
CA THR A 88 32.95 32.30 28.12
C THR A 88 33.95 33.41 28.37
N THR A 89 33.77 34.58 27.73
CA THR A 89 34.63 35.75 27.97
C THR A 89 34.52 36.24 29.42
N LEU A 90 33.29 36.36 29.94
CA LEU A 90 33.05 36.77 31.34
C LEU A 90 33.54 35.73 32.35
N GLN A 91 33.50 34.44 32.01
CA GLN A 91 34.05 33.37 32.86
C GLN A 91 35.57 33.47 32.98
N VAL A 92 36.28 33.76 31.89
CA VAL A 92 37.73 34.00 31.93
C VAL A 92 38.06 35.23 32.79
N GLU A 93 37.26 36.29 32.70
CA GLU A 93 37.42 37.49 33.53
C GLU A 93 37.12 37.20 35.02
N LEU A 94 36.08 36.42 35.30
CA LEU A 94 35.73 35.96 36.65
C LEU A 94 36.87 35.15 37.27
N ASP A 95 37.42 34.19 36.53
CA ASP A 95 38.54 33.37 37.00
C ASP A 95 39.76 34.23 37.33
N GLN A 96 40.05 35.24 36.50
CA GLN A 96 41.15 36.18 36.74
C GLN A 96 40.93 37.00 38.02
N GLU A 97 39.72 37.49 38.25
CA GLU A 97 39.40 38.26 39.46
C GLU A 97 39.35 37.38 40.73
N GLN A 98 38.92 36.14 40.62
CA GLN A 98 38.99 35.17 41.72
C GLN A 98 40.45 34.85 42.10
N LEU A 99 41.34 34.73 41.12
CA LEU A 99 42.78 34.59 41.37
C LEU A 99 43.36 35.84 42.04
N ASN A 100 42.93 37.03 41.63
CA ASN A 100 43.33 38.29 42.29
C ASN A 100 42.85 38.31 43.75
N LEU A 101 41.61 37.90 44.00
CA LEU A 101 41.02 37.82 45.34
C LEU A 101 41.82 36.88 46.24
N ALA A 102 42.12 35.67 45.76
CA ALA A 102 42.94 34.69 46.48
C ALA A 102 44.36 35.21 46.78
N GLY A 103 44.88 36.11 45.96
CA GLY A 103 46.15 36.80 46.22
C GLY A 103 46.13 37.70 47.45
N PHE A 104 44.98 38.26 47.83
CA PHE A 104 44.85 39.10 49.03
C PHE A 104 44.83 38.29 50.33
N ASP A 105 44.36 37.04 50.31
CA ASP A 105 44.32 36.15 51.49
C ASP A 105 45.72 35.83 52.03
N GLY A 106 46.76 35.90 51.19
CA GLY A 106 48.15 35.71 51.58
C GLY A 106 48.81 36.91 52.26
N VAL A 107 48.15 38.08 52.32
CA VAL A 107 48.74 39.34 52.79
C VAL A 107 48.25 39.69 54.20
N ARG A 108 49.20 39.96 55.12
CA ARG A 108 48.91 40.19 56.56
C ARG A 108 48.04 41.44 56.85
N ARG A 109 48.03 42.42 55.95
CA ARG A 109 47.16 43.62 55.96
C ARG A 109 46.82 44.02 54.52
N PRO A 110 45.77 43.42 53.93
CA PRO A 110 45.31 43.78 52.59
C PRO A 110 44.76 45.21 52.56
N ASN A 111 44.80 45.85 51.39
CA ASN A 111 44.12 47.12 51.18
C ASN A 111 42.61 46.88 51.09
N GLU A 112 41.87 47.24 52.13
CA GLU A 112 40.40 47.04 52.23
C GLU A 112 39.60 47.69 51.09
N ALA A 113 40.14 48.74 50.45
CA ALA A 113 39.49 49.37 49.31
C ALA A 113 39.65 48.52 48.04
N GLN A 114 40.83 47.93 47.83
CA GLN A 114 41.09 47.02 46.70
C GLN A 114 40.38 45.67 46.87
N LEU A 115 40.35 45.14 48.10
CA LEU A 115 39.62 43.91 48.40
C LEU A 115 38.13 44.06 48.06
N ARG A 116 37.46 45.09 48.60
CA ARG A 116 36.05 45.37 48.28
C ARG A 116 35.81 45.65 46.80
N ALA A 117 36.74 46.34 46.12
CA ALA A 117 36.61 46.58 44.69
C ALA A 117 36.61 45.26 43.89
N THR A 118 37.49 44.32 44.26
CA THR A 118 37.60 42.99 43.63
C THR A 118 36.36 42.14 43.92
N GLU A 119 35.88 42.13 45.18
CA GLU A 119 34.64 41.43 45.55
C GLU A 119 33.41 41.97 44.80
N ASN A 120 33.30 43.30 44.65
CA ASN A 120 32.23 43.92 43.88
C ASN A 120 32.33 43.62 42.37
N SER A 121 33.55 43.53 41.83
CA SER A 121 33.81 43.14 40.44
C SER A 121 33.29 41.72 40.18
N ILE A 122 33.70 40.77 41.02
CA ILE A 122 33.25 39.36 40.99
C ILE A 122 31.72 39.28 41.04
N ALA A 123 31.09 39.93 42.01
CA ALA A 123 29.62 39.91 42.14
C ALA A 123 28.91 40.48 40.91
N THR A 124 29.48 41.51 40.28
CA THR A 124 28.93 42.09 39.05
C THR A 124 29.04 41.13 37.87
N ILE A 125 30.20 40.51 37.68
CA ILE A 125 30.44 39.53 36.61
C ILE A 125 29.54 38.30 36.78
N GLU A 126 29.40 37.79 38.01
CA GLU A 126 28.51 36.66 38.32
C GLU A 126 27.04 36.97 37.99
N ASN A 127 26.56 38.16 38.37
CA ASN A 127 25.21 38.62 38.03
C ASN A 127 25.01 38.73 36.51
N GLN A 128 26.02 39.22 35.78
CA GLN A 128 25.97 39.34 34.34
C GLN A 128 25.92 37.97 33.66
N ILE A 129 26.71 36.99 34.14
CA ILE A 129 26.68 35.59 33.68
C ILE A 129 25.30 34.97 33.94
N ALA A 130 24.73 35.19 35.14
CA ALA A 130 23.41 34.67 35.49
C ALA A 130 22.29 35.24 34.60
N LEU A 131 22.37 36.53 34.26
CA LEU A 131 21.45 37.19 33.33
C LEU A 131 21.56 36.61 31.91
N LEU A 132 22.78 36.45 31.39
CA LEU A 132 22.97 35.87 30.05
C LEU A 132 22.51 34.41 29.96
N ARG A 133 22.71 33.62 31.03
CA ARG A 133 22.21 32.24 31.12
C ARG A 133 20.69 32.16 31.16
N SER A 134 20.02 33.11 31.82
CA SER A 134 18.54 33.15 31.84
C SER A 134 17.95 33.63 30.51
N GLN A 135 18.67 34.47 29.76
CA GLN A 135 18.29 34.85 28.40
C GLN A 135 18.37 33.63 27.46
N MET A 136 19.44 32.82 27.55
CA MET A 136 19.55 31.57 26.78
C MET A 136 18.43 30.56 27.06
N SER A 137 17.88 30.52 28.29
CA SER A 137 16.82 29.57 28.65
C SER A 137 15.39 30.09 28.44
N SER A 138 15.20 31.41 28.37
CA SER A 138 13.88 32.03 28.21
C SER A 138 13.45 32.23 26.76
N GLU A 139 14.36 32.09 25.80
CA GLU A 139 14.02 32.06 24.37
C GLU A 139 13.25 30.77 24.02
N GLY A 140 11.92 30.87 24.00
CA GLY A 140 10.99 29.84 23.52
C GLY A 140 11.19 29.38 22.07
N SER A 141 12.25 29.83 21.39
CA SER A 141 12.69 29.30 20.09
C SER A 141 13.33 27.92 20.19
N LEU A 142 13.90 27.54 21.34
CA LEU A 142 14.46 26.21 21.55
C LEU A 142 13.37 25.14 21.64
N THR A 143 12.25 25.44 22.31
CA THR A 143 11.15 24.48 22.48
C THR A 143 10.33 24.31 21.21
N THR A 144 10.22 25.35 20.37
CA THR A 144 9.52 25.27 19.07
C THR A 144 10.35 24.54 18.02
N ASN A 145 11.67 24.76 17.97
CA ASN A 145 12.54 24.05 17.02
C ASN A 145 12.70 22.56 17.38
N ASP A 146 12.84 22.23 18.67
CA ASP A 146 12.87 20.83 19.14
C ASP A 146 11.55 20.10 18.84
N ALA A 147 10.42 20.78 19.01
CA ALA A 147 9.11 20.24 18.61
C ALA A 147 9.00 20.01 17.09
N ARG A 148 9.48 20.94 16.26
CA ARG A 148 9.49 20.78 14.80
C ARG A 148 10.40 19.63 14.35
N LEU A 149 11.58 19.51 14.96
CA LEU A 149 12.51 18.41 14.69
C LEU A 149 11.88 17.07 15.04
N ARG A 150 11.27 16.96 16.23
CA ARG A 150 10.60 15.73 16.66
C ARG A 150 9.46 15.31 15.74
N VAL A 151 8.66 16.26 15.26
CA VAL A 151 7.59 15.99 14.27
C VAL A 151 8.17 15.48 12.96
N ALA A 152 9.27 16.07 12.49
CA ALA A 152 9.94 15.64 11.26
C ALA A 152 10.56 14.23 11.38
N GLU A 153 11.15 13.90 12.54
CA GLU A 153 11.67 12.57 12.84
C GLU A 153 10.56 11.51 12.85
N GLU A 154 9.43 11.83 13.49
CA GLU A 154 8.25 10.95 13.53
C GLU A 154 7.69 10.72 12.12
N ASN A 155 7.56 11.78 11.32
CA ASN A 155 7.09 11.70 9.94
C ASN A 155 8.03 10.82 9.08
N TYR A 156 9.34 11.02 9.19
CA TYR A 156 10.30 10.18 8.48
C TYR A 156 10.22 8.71 8.92
N ALA A 157 10.11 8.45 10.22
CA ALA A 157 9.94 7.08 10.74
C ALA A 157 8.63 6.44 10.24
N PHE A 158 7.54 7.20 10.19
CA PHE A 158 6.27 6.75 9.63
C PHE A 158 6.41 6.36 8.15
N GLU A 159 7.05 7.21 7.34
CA GLU A 159 7.25 6.92 5.91
C GLU A 159 8.20 5.72 5.67
N VAL A 160 9.16 5.46 6.55
CA VAL A 160 9.98 4.23 6.49
C VAL A 160 9.11 2.97 6.68
N VAL A 161 8.20 2.99 7.65
CA VAL A 161 7.25 1.87 7.86
C VAL A 161 6.30 1.73 6.68
N ASN A 162 5.86 2.84 6.09
CA ASN A 162 5.01 2.86 4.89
C ASN A 162 5.72 2.20 3.70
N VAL A 163 7.00 2.53 3.44
CA VAL A 163 7.81 1.88 2.40
C VAL A 163 7.95 0.37 2.65
N GLN A 164 8.21 -0.05 3.89
CA GLN A 164 8.30 -1.47 4.24
C GLN A 164 6.98 -2.21 3.97
N THR A 165 5.86 -1.57 4.30
CA THR A 165 4.52 -2.13 4.05
C THR A 165 4.25 -2.25 2.55
N ALA A 166 4.57 -1.20 1.77
CA ALA A 166 4.42 -1.21 0.32
C ALA A 166 5.33 -2.26 -0.35
N GLN A 167 6.55 -2.47 0.16
CA GLN A 167 7.45 -3.53 -0.30
C GLN A 167 6.86 -4.93 -0.05
N ALA A 168 6.28 -5.15 1.13
CA ALA A 168 5.61 -6.41 1.45
C ALA A 168 4.40 -6.68 0.54
N THR A 169 3.61 -5.65 0.23
CA THR A 169 2.51 -5.73 -0.75
C THR A 169 3.03 -6.07 -2.15
N LEU A 170 4.10 -5.42 -2.60
CA LEU A 170 4.74 -5.72 -3.89
C LEU A 170 5.22 -7.17 -3.96
N SER A 171 5.92 -7.66 -2.93
CA SER A 171 6.37 -9.05 -2.87
C SER A 171 5.20 -10.03 -2.86
N THR A 172 4.10 -9.70 -2.17
CA THR A 172 2.88 -10.53 -2.18
C THR A 172 2.26 -10.56 -3.58
N ALA A 173 2.15 -9.42 -4.25
CA ALA A 173 1.65 -9.34 -5.62
C ALA A 173 2.51 -10.16 -6.59
N GLU A 174 3.84 -10.15 -6.43
CA GLU A 174 4.75 -10.99 -7.22
C GLU A 174 4.51 -12.48 -6.98
N ILE A 175 4.32 -12.89 -5.73
CA ILE A 175 4.02 -14.29 -5.39
C ILE A 175 2.66 -14.71 -5.97
N GLU A 176 1.62 -13.87 -5.83
CA GLU A 176 0.29 -14.17 -6.33
C GLU A 176 0.24 -14.22 -7.86
N ALA A 177 0.93 -13.30 -8.53
CA ALA A 177 1.06 -13.29 -9.99
C ALA A 177 1.71 -14.58 -10.51
N ASN A 178 2.70 -15.12 -9.79
CA ASN A 178 3.33 -16.40 -10.11
C ASN A 178 2.46 -17.61 -9.73
N ARG A 179 1.59 -17.50 -8.72
CA ARG A 179 0.74 -18.60 -8.23
C ARG A 179 -0.52 -18.83 -9.05
N GLN A 180 -1.09 -17.78 -9.65
CA GLN A 180 -2.37 -17.85 -10.38
C GLN A 180 -2.22 -18.30 -11.84
N VAL A 181 -1.72 -19.52 -12.06
CA VAL A 181 -1.94 -20.20 -13.34
C VAL A 181 -3.32 -20.83 -13.25
N ARG A 182 -4.37 -20.12 -13.69
CA ARG A 182 -5.71 -20.70 -13.82
C ARG A 182 -5.68 -21.66 -15.01
N TYR A 183 -5.58 -22.95 -14.72
CA TYR A 183 -5.65 -23.99 -15.75
C TYR A 183 -7.11 -24.18 -16.18
N LEU A 184 -7.45 -23.81 -17.42
CA LEU A 184 -8.50 -24.53 -18.12
C LEU A 184 -7.89 -25.88 -18.52
N SER A 185 -8.35 -26.97 -17.90
CA SER A 185 -7.93 -28.32 -18.29
C SER A 185 -9.08 -28.98 -19.03
N VAL A 186 -8.86 -29.31 -20.30
CA VAL A 186 -9.84 -30.07 -21.10
C VAL A 186 -9.78 -31.53 -20.64
N SER A 187 -10.73 -31.95 -19.80
CA SER A 187 -10.78 -33.33 -19.29
C SER A 187 -11.14 -34.36 -20.36
N VAL A 188 -11.87 -33.94 -21.40
CA VAL A 188 -12.31 -34.81 -22.51
C VAL A 188 -12.22 -34.00 -23.80
N ALA A 189 -11.47 -34.52 -24.78
CA ALA A 189 -11.38 -33.90 -26.09
C ALA A 189 -12.71 -34.04 -26.85
N PRO A 190 -13.15 -33.00 -27.59
CA PRO A 190 -14.30 -33.13 -28.48
C PRO A 190 -14.01 -34.17 -29.57
N ILE A 191 -14.98 -35.02 -29.85
CA ILE A 191 -14.92 -36.03 -30.91
C ILE A 191 -16.16 -35.91 -31.79
N ALA A 192 -16.01 -36.14 -33.09
CA ALA A 192 -17.15 -36.23 -33.99
C ALA A 192 -18.10 -37.36 -33.56
N PRO A 193 -19.42 -37.13 -33.51
CA PRO A 193 -20.39 -38.16 -33.16
C PRO A 193 -20.54 -39.20 -34.30
N ASP A 194 -20.44 -40.48 -33.96
CA ASP A 194 -20.59 -41.59 -34.91
C ASP A 194 -22.03 -41.73 -35.46
N GLU A 195 -23.02 -41.30 -34.68
CA GLU A 195 -24.43 -41.29 -35.08
C GLU A 195 -25.07 -39.91 -34.86
N PRO A 196 -25.97 -39.45 -35.75
CA PRO A 196 -26.68 -38.19 -35.57
C PRO A 196 -27.48 -38.21 -34.27
N THR A 197 -27.18 -37.28 -33.36
CA THR A 197 -27.90 -37.18 -32.07
C THR A 197 -29.38 -36.87 -32.26
N TYR A 198 -29.72 -36.15 -33.34
CA TYR A 198 -31.09 -35.82 -33.74
C TYR A 198 -31.22 -35.75 -35.28
N PRO A 199 -32.43 -36.03 -35.83
CA PRO A 199 -33.62 -36.56 -35.15
C PRO A 199 -33.53 -38.08 -34.96
N ARG A 200 -34.04 -38.57 -33.82
CA ARG A 200 -34.10 -40.00 -33.52
C ARG A 200 -35.20 -40.68 -34.34
N ALA A 201 -34.85 -41.08 -35.57
CA ALA A 201 -35.79 -41.56 -36.57
C ALA A 201 -36.68 -42.71 -36.05
N PHE A 202 -36.13 -43.66 -35.30
CA PHE A 202 -36.90 -44.77 -34.73
C PHE A 202 -37.92 -44.30 -33.68
N GLU A 203 -37.49 -43.53 -32.69
CA GLU A 203 -38.37 -43.00 -31.64
C GLU A 203 -39.46 -42.09 -32.22
N SER A 204 -39.08 -41.23 -33.18
CA SER A 204 -40.01 -40.33 -33.85
C SER A 204 -41.02 -41.08 -34.71
N THR A 205 -40.60 -42.16 -35.39
CA THR A 205 -41.50 -43.00 -36.19
C THR A 205 -42.46 -43.78 -35.29
N LEU A 206 -41.98 -44.34 -34.17
CA LEU A 206 -42.82 -45.05 -33.21
C LEU A 206 -43.84 -44.10 -32.55
N LEU A 207 -43.40 -42.91 -32.16
CA LEU A 207 -44.28 -41.88 -31.60
C LEU A 207 -45.33 -41.43 -32.62
N ALA A 208 -44.94 -41.19 -33.87
CA ALA A 208 -45.88 -40.89 -34.95
C ALA A 208 -46.89 -42.02 -35.15
N PHE A 209 -46.44 -43.28 -35.18
CA PHE A 209 -47.30 -44.45 -35.28
C PHE A 209 -48.31 -44.52 -34.13
N LEU A 210 -47.88 -44.31 -32.88
CA LEU A 210 -48.78 -44.30 -31.72
C LEU A 210 -49.80 -43.17 -31.79
N ILE A 211 -49.40 -41.97 -32.23
CA ILE A 211 -50.31 -40.84 -32.44
C ILE A 211 -51.34 -41.17 -33.52
N PHE A 212 -50.91 -41.68 -34.67
CA PHE A 212 -51.83 -42.07 -35.76
C PHE A 212 -52.77 -43.21 -35.34
N SER A 213 -52.26 -44.20 -34.60
CA SER A 213 -53.09 -45.28 -34.03
C SER A 213 -54.13 -44.74 -33.06
N GLY A 214 -53.76 -43.78 -32.20
CA GLY A 214 -54.68 -43.13 -31.26
C GLY A 214 -55.79 -42.36 -32.00
N ILE A 215 -55.43 -41.57 -33.01
CA ILE A 215 -56.39 -40.86 -33.86
C ILE A 215 -57.32 -41.85 -34.57
N TYR A 216 -56.77 -42.93 -35.14
CA TYR A 216 -57.55 -43.97 -35.80
C TYR A 216 -58.56 -44.61 -34.84
N LEU A 217 -58.14 -44.97 -33.62
CA LEU A 217 -59.05 -45.53 -32.61
C LEU A 217 -60.17 -44.56 -32.25
N MET A 218 -59.86 -43.29 -32.00
CA MET A 218 -60.86 -42.26 -31.70
C MET A 218 -61.88 -42.10 -32.83
N ILE A 219 -61.43 -42.02 -34.09
CA ILE A 219 -62.31 -41.93 -35.26
C ILE A 219 -63.16 -43.20 -35.39
N SER A 220 -62.55 -44.38 -35.23
CA SER A 220 -63.26 -45.66 -35.35
C SER A 220 -64.34 -45.83 -34.29
N LEU A 221 -64.09 -45.42 -33.04
CA LEU A 221 -65.06 -45.48 -31.96
C LEU A 221 -66.20 -44.49 -32.19
N THR A 222 -65.87 -43.27 -32.62
CA THR A 222 -66.87 -42.24 -32.96
C THR A 222 -67.75 -42.72 -34.11
N ALA A 223 -67.17 -43.30 -35.16
CA ALA A 223 -67.90 -43.86 -36.28
C ALA A 223 -68.76 -45.08 -35.87
N SER A 224 -68.26 -45.93 -34.97
CA SER A 224 -69.02 -47.08 -34.45
C SER A 224 -70.25 -46.63 -33.66
N ILE A 225 -70.09 -45.63 -32.77
CA ILE A 225 -71.20 -45.05 -32.01
C ILE A 225 -72.22 -44.39 -32.96
N LEU A 226 -71.76 -43.60 -33.93
CA LEU A 226 -72.64 -42.98 -34.92
C LEU A 226 -73.41 -44.03 -35.73
N ARG A 227 -72.75 -45.12 -36.13
CA ARG A 227 -73.38 -46.22 -36.87
C ARG A 227 -74.43 -46.94 -36.03
N GLU A 228 -74.16 -47.17 -34.74
CA GLU A 228 -75.10 -47.78 -33.81
C GLU A 228 -76.35 -46.91 -33.61
N GLN A 229 -76.17 -45.59 -33.50
CA GLN A 229 -77.27 -44.62 -33.35
C GLN A 229 -78.12 -44.46 -34.62
N VAL A 230 -77.54 -44.64 -35.81
CA VAL A 230 -78.26 -44.52 -37.10
C VAL A 230 -78.92 -45.84 -37.53
N SER A 231 -78.50 -46.98 -36.94
CA SER A 231 -79.04 -48.31 -37.24
C SER A 231 -80.17 -48.74 -36.28
N SER A 232 -80.49 -47.94 -35.26
CA SER A 232 -81.66 -48.10 -34.39
C SER A 232 -82.80 -47.20 -34.84
#